data_AF-A0A9X8YRV7-F1
#
_entry.id   AF-A0A9X8YRV7-F1
#
_cell.length_a   1.000
_cell.length_b   1.000
_cell.length_c   1.000
_cell.angle_alpha   90.00
_cell.angle_beta   90.00
_cell.angle_gamma   90.00
#
_symmetry.space_group_name_H-M   'P 1'
#
loop_
_entity.id
_entity.type
_entity.pdbx_description
1 polymer ?
#
loop_
_entity_poly.entity_id
_entity_poly.type
_entity_poly.pdbx_seq_one_letter_code
_entity_poly.pdbx_strand_id
1 'polypeptide(L)'
;GKGHLVKEIDALGGLMATAIDHAGIQFRILNASKGPAVRATRAQADRVLYRQAIRTALENQPNLMIFQQPVEDLIVENDRVVG
;
A
#
# COMPACT_ATOMS: atom_id res chain seq x y z
N GLY A 1 0.82 -14.63 -6.35
CA GLY A 1 1.95 -13.80 -5.92
C GLY A 1 1.46 -12.44 -5.47
N LYS A 2 1.74 -11.37 -6.23
CA LYS A 2 1.42 -9.98 -5.84
C LYS A 2 -0.02 -9.77 -5.35
N GLY A 3 -1.03 -10.26 -6.08
CA GLY A 3 -2.43 -10.11 -5.65
C GLY A 3 -2.80 -10.86 -4.36
N HIS A 4 -2.05 -11.90 -3.97
CA HIS A 4 -2.21 -12.53 -2.65
C HIS A 4 -1.59 -11.66 -1.56
N LEU A 5 -0.37 -11.16 -1.77
CA LEU A 5 0.31 -10.25 -0.84
C LEU A 5 -0.54 -9.00 -0.56
N VAL A 6 -1.19 -8.42 -1.59
CA VAL A 6 -2.07 -7.27 -1.38
C VAL A 6 -3.25 -7.63 -0.46
N LYS A 7 -3.83 -8.83 -0.60
CA LYS A 7 -4.89 -9.31 0.29
C LYS A 7 -4.40 -9.63 1.71
N GLU A 8 -3.16 -10.09 1.84
CA GLU A 8 -2.53 -10.32 3.15
C GLU A 8 -2.27 -8.97 3.85
N ILE A 9 -1.78 -7.97 3.13
CA ILE A 9 -1.62 -6.59 3.63
C ILE A 9 -2.97 -6.03 4.09
N ASP A 10 -4.02 -6.20 3.28
CA ASP A 10 -5.39 -5.78 3.60
C ASP A 10 -5.91 -6.43 4.90
N ALA A 11 -5.74 -7.74 5.02
CA ALA A 11 -6.13 -8.49 6.21
C ALA A 11 -5.40 -8.04 7.49
N LEU A 12 -4.18 -7.52 7.36
CA LEU A 12 -3.39 -6.94 8.46
C LEU A 12 -3.71 -5.45 8.72
N GLY A 13 -4.70 -4.87 8.03
CA GLY A 13 -5.11 -3.47 8.18
C GLY A 13 -4.27 -2.49 7.35
N GLY A 14 -3.56 -2.97 6.34
CA GLY A 14 -2.75 -2.14 5.46
C GLY A 14 -3.56 -1.40 4.39
N LEU A 15 -3.03 -0.27 3.92
CA LEU A 15 -3.75 0.68 3.09
C LEU A 15 -3.86 0.31 1.59
N MET A 16 -3.00 -0.60 1.10
CA MET A 16 -2.79 -0.81 -0.33
C MET A 16 -4.06 -1.29 -1.07
N ALA A 17 -4.85 -2.17 -0.47
CA ALA A 17 -6.09 -2.67 -1.07
C ALA A 17 -7.15 -1.57 -1.17
N THR A 18 -7.39 -0.84 -0.09
CA THR A 18 -8.30 0.31 -0.09
C THR A 18 -7.89 1.35 -1.12
N ALA A 19 -6.59 1.66 -1.25
CA ALA A 19 -6.12 2.64 -2.23
C ALA A 19 -6.34 2.20 -3.69
N ILE A 20 -6.17 0.90 -3.99
CA ILE A 20 -6.43 0.39 -5.35
C ILE A 20 -7.93 0.34 -5.65
N ASP A 21 -8.78 0.11 -4.66
CA ASP A 21 -10.24 0.11 -4.85
C ASP A 21 -10.77 1.51 -5.20
N HIS A 22 -10.19 2.57 -4.64
CA HIS A 22 -10.56 3.96 -4.97
C HIS A 22 -10.03 4.43 -6.34
N ALA A 23 -8.90 3.86 -6.80
CA ALA A 23 -8.21 4.31 -8.01
C ALA A 23 -8.26 3.31 -9.17
N GLY A 24 -8.99 2.20 -9.00
CA GLY A 24 -9.02 1.11 -9.96
C GLY A 24 -9.82 1.48 -11.20
N ILE A 25 -9.19 1.35 -12.37
CA ILE A 25 -9.82 1.55 -13.68
C ILE A 25 -10.42 0.23 -14.19
N GLN A 26 -9.70 -0.87 -13.97
CA GLN A 26 -10.11 -2.19 -14.45
C GLN A 26 -9.65 -3.27 -13.47
N PHE A 27 -10.53 -4.21 -13.15
CA PHE A 27 -10.23 -5.37 -12.32
C PHE A 27 -10.41 -6.67 -13.11
N ARG A 28 -9.51 -7.63 -12.90
CA ARG A 28 -9.64 -8.98 -13.45
C ARG A 28 -9.05 -10.03 -12.53
N ILE A 29 -9.59 -11.24 -12.62
CA ILE A 29 -9.04 -12.41 -11.95
C ILE A 29 -8.14 -13.16 -12.93
N LEU A 30 -6.86 -13.25 -12.61
CA LEU A 30 -5.91 -14.11 -13.31
C LEU A 30 -6.15 -15.57 -12.92
N ASN A 31 -5.95 -16.50 -13.86
CA ASN A 31 -6.18 -17.93 -13.67
C ASN A 31 -7.61 -18.29 -13.22
N ALA A 32 -8.61 -17.50 -13.63
CA ALA A 32 -10.01 -17.69 -13.21
C ALA A 32 -10.54 -19.12 -13.48
N SER A 33 -10.13 -19.74 -14.58
CA SER A 33 -10.50 -21.11 -14.96
C SER A 33 -9.78 -22.21 -14.17
N LYS A 34 -8.73 -21.88 -13.41
CA LYS A 34 -7.98 -22.83 -12.59
C LYS A 34 -8.52 -22.86 -11.15
N GLY A 35 -8.01 -23.79 -10.35
CA GLY A 35 -8.39 -23.96 -8.95
C GLY A 35 -8.13 -22.69 -8.10
N PRO A 36 -8.86 -22.49 -6.99
CA PRO A 36 -8.80 -21.27 -6.18
C PRO A 36 -7.39 -20.90 -5.71
N ALA A 37 -6.56 -21.88 -5.34
CA ALA A 37 -5.22 -21.68 -4.80
C ALA A 37 -4.27 -20.88 -5.74
N VAL A 38 -4.56 -20.85 -7.05
CA VAL A 38 -3.72 -20.18 -8.05
C VAL A 38 -4.37 -18.93 -8.66
N ARG A 39 -5.58 -18.56 -8.22
CA ARG A 39 -6.31 -17.37 -8.70
C ARG A 39 -5.77 -16.12 -8.04
N ALA A 40 -5.54 -15.06 -8.81
CA ALA A 40 -5.08 -13.78 -8.25
C ALA A 40 -5.81 -12.59 -8.86
N THR A 41 -6.24 -11.64 -8.03
CA THR A 41 -6.80 -10.37 -8.49
C THR A 41 -5.69 -9.48 -9.03
N ARG A 42 -5.96 -8.83 -10.17
CA ARG A 42 -5.12 -7.78 -10.74
C ARG A 42 -5.98 -6.59 -11.11
N ALA A 43 -5.52 -5.40 -10.76
CA ALA A 43 -6.14 -4.15 -11.15
C ALA A 43 -5.18 -3.31 -12.00
N GLN A 44 -5.76 -2.49 -12.88
CA GLN A 44 -5.11 -1.30 -13.44
C GLN A 44 -5.56 -0.10 -12.62
N ALA A 45 -4.63 0.80 -12.28
CA ALA A 45 -4.88 1.95 -11.44
C ALA A 45 -4.70 3.25 -12.23
N ASP A 46 -5.53 4.24 -11.95
CA ASP A 46 -5.22 5.63 -12.23
C ASP A 46 -4.14 6.09 -11.24
N ARG A 47 -3.00 6.52 -11.77
CA ARG A 47 -1.84 6.89 -10.95
C ARG A 47 -2.10 8.14 -10.11
N VAL A 48 -2.88 9.09 -10.62
CA VAL A 48 -3.19 10.34 -9.91
C VAL A 48 -4.15 10.05 -8.78
N LEU A 49 -5.24 9.31 -9.04
CA LEU A 49 -6.20 8.93 -8.01
C LEU A 49 -5.56 8.04 -6.95
N TYR A 50 -4.71 7.10 -7.33
CA TYR A 50 -4.02 6.23 -6.36
C TYR A 50 -3.11 7.05 -5.44
N ARG A 51 -2.32 7.97 -6.01
CA ARG A 51 -1.46 8.87 -5.24
C ARG A 51 -2.28 9.75 -4.29
N GLN A 52 -3.41 10.27 -4.76
CA GLN A 52 -4.30 11.11 -3.96
C GLN A 52 -4.92 10.31 -2.81
N ALA A 53 -5.41 9.10 -3.06
CA ALA A 53 -5.99 8.23 -2.03
C ALA A 53 -4.98 7.90 -0.92
N ILE A 54 -3.74 7.54 -1.30
CA ILE A 54 -2.66 7.31 -0.35
C ILE A 54 -2.37 8.57 0.47
N ARG A 55 -2.21 9.72 -0.19
CA ARG A 55 -1.89 10.97 0.48
C ARG A 55 -2.98 11.37 1.48
N THR A 56 -4.24 11.35 1.06
CA THR A 56 -5.38 11.68 1.91
C THR A 56 -5.48 10.74 3.11
N ALA A 57 -5.24 9.44 2.94
CA ALA A 57 -5.24 8.50 4.05
C ALA A 57 -4.09 8.79 5.06
N LEU A 58 -2.89 9.09 4.57
CA LEU A 58 -1.75 9.41 5.43
C LEU A 58 -1.93 10.74 6.16
N GLU A 59 -2.41 11.78 5.49
CA GLU A 59 -2.63 13.11 6.09
C GLU A 59 -3.69 13.11 7.20
N ASN A 60 -4.60 12.13 7.19
CA ASN A 60 -5.69 12.01 8.17
C ASN A 60 -5.47 10.88 9.19
N GLN A 61 -4.33 10.19 9.17
CA GLN A 61 -4.05 9.11 10.11
C GLN A 61 -3.68 9.67 11.49
N PRO A 62 -4.41 9.30 12.57
CA PRO A 62 -4.04 9.71 13.93
C PRO A 62 -2.63 9.27 14.30
N ASN A 63 -1.92 10.14 15.02
CA ASN A 63 -0.54 9.94 15.48
C ASN A 63 0.51 9.84 14.36
N LEU A 64 0.17 10.26 13.14
CA LEU A 64 1.10 10.37 12.02
C LEU A 64 1.31 11.85 11.68
N MET A 65 2.58 12.28 11.68
CA MET A 65 2.97 13.61 11.20
C MET A 65 3.78 13.45 9.92
N ILE A 66 3.38 14.18 8.87
CA ILE A 66 4.12 14.21 7.61
C ILE A 66 4.93 15.50 7.57
N PHE A 67 6.22 15.36 7.32
CA PHE A 67 7.15 16.48 7.23
C PHE A 67 8.07 16.28 6.03
N GLN A 68 8.21 17.33 5.21
CA GLN A 68 8.95 17.26 3.96
C GLN A 68 10.38 17.78 4.13
N GLN A 69 11.31 16.87 4.38
CA GLN A 69 12.75 17.14 4.37
C GLN A 69 13.54 15.90 3.91
N PRO A 70 14.72 16.08 3.30
CA PRO A 70 15.65 14.96 3.09
C PRO A 70 16.18 14.48 4.44
N VAL A 71 16.37 13.16 4.58
CA VAL A 71 17.11 12.57 5.71
C VAL A 71 18.56 12.44 5.28
N GLU A 72 19.47 13.12 5.97
CA GLU A 72 20.90 13.15 5.62
C GLU A 72 21.72 12.09 6.35
N ASP A 73 21.44 11.86 7.64
CA ASP A 73 22.15 10.89 8.48
C ASP A 73 21.24 10.36 9.60
N LEU A 74 21.65 9.28 10.26
CA LEU A 74 20.99 8.72 11.44
C LEU A 74 21.79 9.04 12.71
N ILE A 75 21.10 9.45 13.77
CA ILE A 75 21.72 9.63 15.08
C ILE A 75 21.75 8.27 15.79
N VAL A 76 22.95 7.75 16.02
CA VAL A 76 23.19 6.44 16.65
C VAL A 76 24.08 6.58 17.87
N GLU A 77 23.65 6.05 19.00
CA GLU A 77 24.41 5.99 20.24
C GLU A 77 24.44 4.55 20.76
N ASN A 78 25.61 4.01 21.08
CA ASN A 78 25.78 2.64 21.60
C ASN A 78 25.01 1.58 20.78
N ASP A 79 25.15 1.63 19.46
CA ASP A 79 24.45 0.75 18.50
C ASP A 79 22.91 0.84 18.51
N ARG A 80 22.33 1.95 18.99
CA ARG A 80 20.88 2.23 18.99
C ARG A 80 20.55 3.56 18.30
N VAL A 81 19.50 3.57 17.48
CA VAL A 81 18.93 4.80 16.88
C VAL A 81 18.17 5.60 17.94
N VAL A 82 18.43 6.91 18.03
CA VAL A 82 17.87 7.80 19.07
C VAL A 82 17.18 9.06 18.53
N GLY A 83 17.03 9.17 17.21
CA GLY A 83 16.34 10.26 16.51
C GLY A 83 14.87 9.97 16.23
#